data_AF-A0A2H9TIH7-F1
#
_entry.id   AF-A0A2H9TIH7-F1
#
_cell.length_a   1.000
_cell.length_b   1.000
_cell.length_c   1.000
_cell.angle_alpha   90.00
_cell.angle_beta   90.00
_cell.angle_gamma   90.00
#
_symmetry.space_group_name_H-M   'P 1'
#
loop_
_entity.id
_entity.type
_entity.pdbx_description
1 polymer ?
#
loop_
_entity_poly.entity_id
_entity_poly.type
_entity_poly.pdbx_seq_one_letter_code
_entity_poly.pdbx_strand_id
1 'polypeptide(L)'
;MGRSAGNSRHRCYPAHPGQLPEIQGSVQEVAKWKCQEAARLSNGPVITEDTALCFDALNSLPGPYIKWFLEGVGLDGLNNMLTGFDNKTAKAICTMAYCAGPGAEPILFQGITTVSPHPVRNL
;
A
#
# COMPACT_ATOMS: atom_id res chain seq x y z
N MET A 1 -2.64 0.05 -53.91
CA MET A 1 -3.71 0.88 -53.29
C MET A 1 -4.69 -0.05 -52.61
N GLY A 2 -4.83 0.03 -51.29
CA GLY A 2 -5.71 -0.82 -50.49
C GLY A 2 -5.25 -0.80 -49.04
N ARG A 3 -5.82 0.10 -48.23
CA ARG A 3 -5.42 0.40 -46.85
C ARG A 3 -5.63 -0.82 -45.95
N SER A 4 -4.57 -1.29 -45.28
CA SER A 4 -4.68 -2.26 -44.17
C SER A 4 -5.09 -1.51 -42.90
N ALA A 5 -6.10 -2.05 -42.22
CA ALA A 5 -6.70 -1.51 -41.02
C ALA A 5 -5.70 -1.40 -39.85
N GLY A 6 -5.42 -0.16 -39.42
CA GLY A 6 -4.82 0.11 -38.12
C GLY A 6 -5.87 -0.11 -37.04
N ASN A 7 -5.94 -1.31 -36.47
CA ASN A 7 -6.68 -1.55 -35.24
C ASN A 7 -5.69 -1.45 -34.07
N SER A 8 -5.72 -0.31 -33.40
CA SER A 8 -5.06 -0.04 -32.12
C SER A 8 -5.65 -0.96 -31.05
N ARG A 9 -5.20 -2.22 -31.02
CA ARG A 9 -5.47 -3.11 -29.91
C ARG A 9 -4.67 -2.59 -28.72
N HIS A 10 -5.34 -1.87 -27.83
CA HIS A 10 -4.94 -1.83 -26.43
C HIS A 10 -4.84 -3.27 -25.95
N ARG A 11 -3.64 -3.86 -26.02
CA ARG A 11 -3.33 -5.09 -25.30
C ARG A 11 -3.33 -4.71 -23.83
N CYS A 12 -4.44 -4.93 -23.16
CA CYS A 12 -4.41 -5.18 -21.73
C CYS A 12 -3.62 -6.49 -21.55
N TYR A 13 -2.30 -6.38 -21.42
CA TYR A 13 -1.52 -7.49 -20.90
C TYR A 13 -2.07 -7.81 -19.51
N PRO A 14 -2.22 -9.09 -19.13
CA PRO A 14 -2.52 -9.42 -17.74
C PRO A 14 -1.44 -8.74 -16.90
N ALA A 15 -1.86 -7.91 -15.92
CA ALA A 15 -0.92 -7.26 -15.03
C ALA A 15 0.03 -8.32 -14.47
N HIS A 16 1.34 -8.05 -14.51
CA HIS A 16 2.26 -8.91 -13.78
C HIS A 16 1.87 -8.87 -12.29
N PRO A 17 2.06 -9.95 -11.52
CA PRO A 17 1.71 -9.97 -10.10
C PRO A 17 2.30 -8.80 -9.29
N GLY A 18 3.40 -8.20 -9.75
CA GLY A 18 4.01 -7.01 -9.16
C GLY A 18 3.47 -5.64 -9.63
N GLN A 19 2.45 -5.59 -10.49
CA GLN A 19 1.83 -4.36 -11.03
C GLN A 19 0.33 -4.32 -10.78
N LEU A 20 -0.08 -4.75 -9.59
CA LEU A 20 -1.48 -4.70 -9.19
C LEU A 20 -1.92 -3.25 -8.92
N PRO A 21 -3.19 -2.92 -9.21
CA PRO A 21 -3.80 -1.67 -8.76
C PRO A 21 -3.67 -1.48 -7.24
N GLU A 22 -3.33 -0.27 -6.82
CA GLU A 22 -3.36 0.12 -5.40
C GLU A 22 -4.79 0.57 -5.06
N ILE A 23 -5.61 -0.38 -4.59
CA ILE A 23 -6.98 -0.10 -4.19
C ILE A 23 -7.02 0.72 -2.89
N GLN A 24 -8.16 1.37 -2.64
CA GLN A 24 -8.39 2.13 -1.42
C GLN A 24 -9.12 1.29 -0.38
N GLY A 25 -8.78 1.49 0.90
CA GLY A 25 -9.39 0.79 2.01
C GLY A 25 -8.53 0.85 3.27
N SER A 26 -8.89 0.03 4.25
CA SER A 26 -8.02 -0.26 5.39
C SER A 26 -6.78 -1.04 4.97
N VAL A 27 -5.75 -1.05 5.83
CA VAL A 27 -4.52 -1.82 5.61
C VAL A 27 -4.82 -3.30 5.33
N GLN A 28 -5.78 -3.88 6.04
CA GLN A 28 -6.17 -5.28 5.91
C GLN A 28 -6.93 -5.55 4.61
N GLU A 29 -7.85 -4.67 4.21
CA GLU A 29 -8.60 -4.83 2.95
C GLU A 29 -7.67 -4.74 1.74
N VAL A 30 -6.76 -3.77 1.74
CA VAL A 30 -5.76 -3.61 0.68
C VAL A 30 -4.87 -4.85 0.59
N ALA A 31 -4.32 -5.31 1.71
CA ALA A 31 -3.44 -6.49 1.74
C ALA A 31 -4.14 -7.78 1.29
N LYS A 32 -5.38 -8.00 1.73
CA LYS A 32 -6.19 -9.16 1.31
C LYS A 32 -6.45 -9.14 -0.18
N TRP A 33 -6.93 -8.02 -0.70
CA TRP A 33 -7.26 -7.89 -2.12
C TRP A 33 -6.01 -8.08 -2.99
N LYS A 34 -4.88 -7.45 -2.61
CA LYS A 34 -3.61 -7.57 -3.33
C LYS A 34 -3.15 -9.03 -3.38
N CYS A 35 -3.22 -9.74 -2.26
CA CYS A 35 -2.85 -11.15 -2.19
C CYS A 35 -3.78 -12.06 -3.02
N GLN A 36 -5.11 -11.85 -2.93
CA GLN A 36 -6.09 -12.59 -3.73
C GLN A 36 -5.87 -12.41 -5.23
N GLU A 37 -5.69 -11.17 -5.67
CA GLU A 37 -5.50 -10.88 -7.09
C GLU A 37 -4.15 -11.38 -7.60
N ALA A 38 -3.09 -11.27 -6.78
CA ALA A 38 -1.79 -11.85 -7.10
C ALA A 38 -1.86 -13.38 -7.24
N ALA A 39 -2.58 -14.08 -6.35
CA ALA A 39 -2.80 -15.52 -6.42
C ALA A 39 -3.61 -15.91 -7.66
N ARG A 40 -4.64 -15.12 -8.02
CA ARG A 40 -5.44 -15.31 -9.23
C ARG A 40 -4.60 -15.21 -10.51
N LEU A 41 -3.71 -14.21 -10.58
CA LEU A 41 -2.83 -13.99 -11.73
C LEU A 41 -1.69 -15.00 -11.81
N SER A 42 -1.15 -15.41 -10.65
CA SER A 42 -0.04 -16.37 -10.57
C SER A 42 -0.52 -17.83 -10.68
N ASN A 43 -1.83 -18.07 -10.52
CA ASN A 43 -2.45 -19.39 -10.49
C ASN A 43 -1.75 -20.36 -9.52
N GLY A 44 -1.42 -19.87 -8.33
CA GLY A 44 -0.66 -20.61 -7.33
C GLY A 44 -0.53 -19.86 -6.00
N PRO A 45 0.22 -20.42 -5.04
CA PRO A 45 0.45 -19.80 -3.75
C PRO A 45 1.28 -18.52 -3.88
N VAL A 46 0.89 -17.48 -3.14
CA VAL A 46 1.54 -16.16 -3.18
C VAL A 46 1.64 -15.59 -1.77
N ILE A 47 2.74 -14.85 -1.54
CA ILE A 47 2.91 -13.95 -0.39
C ILE A 47 3.03 -12.52 -0.92
N THR A 48 2.31 -11.58 -0.30
CA THR A 48 2.45 -10.13 -0.55
C THR A 48 2.78 -9.41 0.75
N GLU A 49 3.37 -8.22 0.64
CA GLU A 49 3.70 -7.35 1.76
C GLU A 49 3.21 -5.92 1.47
N ASP A 50 2.58 -5.30 2.47
CA ASP A 50 2.18 -3.89 2.45
C ASP A 50 2.65 -3.18 3.72
N THR A 51 3.13 -1.95 3.55
CA THR A 51 3.57 -1.08 4.64
C THR A 51 2.67 0.14 4.77
N ALA A 52 2.26 0.46 5.99
CA ALA A 52 1.49 1.64 6.33
C ALA A 52 2.16 2.44 7.45
N LEU A 53 1.98 3.77 7.42
CA LEU A 53 2.36 4.66 8.50
C LEU A 53 1.13 5.40 9.00
N CYS A 54 0.79 5.19 10.25
CA CYS A 54 -0.43 5.70 10.86
C CYS A 54 -0.09 6.71 11.95
N PHE A 55 -0.42 7.98 11.76
CA PHE A 55 -0.29 9.00 12.80
C PHE A 55 -1.54 9.02 13.68
N ASP A 56 -1.35 8.90 15.00
CA ASP A 56 -2.48 8.87 15.93
C ASP A 56 -3.28 10.19 15.88
N ALA A 57 -2.59 11.32 15.74
CA ALA A 57 -3.22 12.65 15.62
C ALA A 57 -4.03 12.86 14.33
N LEU A 58 -3.76 12.08 13.28
CA LEU A 58 -4.50 12.13 12.01
C LEU A 58 -5.44 10.93 11.87
N ASN A 59 -5.88 10.33 12.98
CA ASN A 59 -6.77 9.17 12.99
C ASN A 59 -6.25 8.04 12.07
N SER A 60 -4.97 7.70 12.23
CA SER A 60 -4.25 6.65 11.47
C SER A 60 -3.94 6.97 10.01
N LEU A 61 -4.19 8.19 9.53
CA LEU A 61 -3.68 8.65 8.24
C LEU A 61 -2.16 8.93 8.32
N PRO A 62 -1.42 8.84 7.19
CA PRO A 62 -1.89 8.47 5.85
C PRO A 62 -2.19 6.97 5.67
N GLY A 63 -1.77 6.11 6.60
CA GLY A 63 -2.04 4.68 6.57
C GLY A 63 -1.44 4.01 5.33
N PRO A 64 -2.22 3.23 4.55
CA PRO A 64 -1.72 2.54 3.36
C PRO A 64 -1.30 3.50 2.24
N TYR A 65 -1.65 4.79 2.34
CA TYR A 65 -1.32 5.80 1.34
C TYR A 65 0.05 6.45 1.55
N ILE A 66 0.86 5.95 2.50
CA ILE A 66 2.14 6.56 2.89
C ILE A 66 3.09 6.79 1.70
N LYS A 67 3.10 5.90 0.70
CA LYS A 67 3.91 6.07 -0.51
C LYS A 67 3.62 7.41 -1.20
N TRP A 68 2.35 7.71 -1.43
CA TRP A 68 1.94 8.94 -2.13
C TRP A 68 2.20 10.20 -1.31
N PHE A 69 2.01 10.12 0.01
CA PHE A 69 2.34 11.22 0.91
C PHE A 69 3.85 11.48 0.94
N LEU A 70 4.65 10.42 1.03
CA LEU A 70 6.10 10.54 0.99
C LEU A 70 6.60 11.14 -0.34
N GLU A 71 6.07 10.69 -1.47
CA GLU A 71 6.41 11.22 -2.79
C GLU A 71 5.95 12.68 -2.97
N GLY A 72 4.78 13.03 -2.45
CA GLY A 72 4.18 14.35 -2.64
C GLY A 72 4.73 15.44 -1.71
N VAL A 73 4.89 15.14 -0.42
CA VAL A 73 5.32 16.14 0.59
C VAL A 73 6.73 15.89 1.15
N GLY A 74 7.34 14.75 0.86
CA GLY A 74 8.65 14.39 1.39
C GLY A 74 8.64 14.08 2.89
N LEU A 75 9.80 13.67 3.42
CA LEU A 75 9.96 13.37 4.85
C LEU A 75 9.73 14.61 5.72
N ASP A 76 10.24 15.77 5.31
CA ASP A 76 10.05 17.01 6.06
C ASP A 76 8.59 17.43 6.06
N GLY A 77 7.89 17.29 4.94
CA GLY A 77 6.46 17.54 4.86
C GLY A 77 5.64 16.60 5.75
N LEU A 78 5.99 15.31 5.81
CA LEU A 78 5.37 14.34 6.72
C LEU A 78 5.48 14.79 8.18
N ASN A 79 6.67 15.23 8.62
CA ASN A 79 6.86 15.76 9.97
C ASN A 79 6.07 17.06 10.19
N ASN A 80 6.10 17.97 9.20
CA ASN A 80 5.43 19.27 9.27
C ASN A 80 3.90 19.16 9.35
N MET A 81 3.30 18.12 8.75
CA MET A 81 1.87 17.84 8.88
C MET A 81 1.44 17.65 10.35
N LEU A 82 2.35 17.16 11.19
CA LEU A 82 2.05 16.95 12.60
C LEU A 82 2.28 18.19 13.44
N THR A 83 2.96 19.24 12.97
CA THR A 83 3.40 20.41 13.78
C THR A 83 2.29 21.01 14.65
N GLY A 84 1.05 21.07 14.15
CA GLY A 84 -0.11 21.61 14.89
C GLY A 84 -0.74 20.71 15.96
N PHE A 85 -0.26 19.48 16.15
CA PHE A 85 -0.87 18.51 17.09
C PHE A 85 0.05 18.20 18.27
N ASP A 86 -0.45 18.14 19.51
CA ASP A 86 0.41 17.76 20.64
C ASP A 86 0.90 16.30 20.55
N ASN A 87 0.00 15.41 20.09
CA ASN A 87 0.34 14.01 19.87
C ASN A 87 1.06 13.83 18.54
N LYS A 88 2.31 13.34 18.59
CA LYS A 88 3.13 13.02 17.41
C LYS A 88 3.43 11.52 17.31
N THR A 89 2.74 10.69 18.08
CA THR A 89 2.91 9.23 18.06
C THR A 89 2.45 8.69 16.71
N ALA A 90 3.20 7.73 16.18
CA ALA A 90 2.85 7.03 14.97
C ALA A 90 2.96 5.51 15.16
N LYS A 91 2.40 4.76 14.23
CA LYS A 91 2.59 3.32 14.13
C LYS A 91 3.04 2.98 12.72
N ALA A 92 4.20 2.33 12.61
CA ALA A 92 4.60 1.65 11.40
C ALA A 92 3.99 0.25 11.42
N ILE A 93 3.20 -0.07 10.41
CA ILE A 93 2.48 -1.33 10.29
C ILE A 93 2.99 -2.04 9.04
N CYS A 94 3.51 -3.25 9.21
CA CYS A 94 3.81 -4.17 8.11
C CYS A 94 2.74 -5.27 8.12
N THR A 95 2.08 -5.49 7.00
CA THR A 95 1.09 -6.56 6.83
C THR A 95 1.57 -7.47 5.72
N MET A 96 1.89 -8.72 6.09
CA MET A 96 2.11 -9.78 5.12
C MET A 96 0.81 -10.55 4.93
N ALA A 97 0.52 -10.94 3.69
CA ALA A 97 -0.64 -11.74 3.36
C ALA A 97 -0.19 -12.99 2.59
N TYR A 98 -0.67 -14.15 3.00
CA TYR A 98 -0.43 -15.43 2.31
C TYR A 98 -1.74 -15.98 1.77
N CYS A 99 -1.76 -16.37 0.49
CA CYS A 99 -2.86 -17.07 -0.15
C CYS A 99 -2.35 -18.38 -0.75
N ALA A 100 -3.04 -19.50 -0.50
CA ALA A 100 -2.63 -20.81 -0.99
C ALA A 100 -2.87 -21.01 -2.50
N GLY A 101 -3.68 -20.16 -3.12
CA GLY A 101 -4.03 -20.22 -4.54
C GLY A 101 -5.38 -19.58 -4.85
N PRO A 102 -5.78 -19.53 -6.14
CA PRO A 102 -7.04 -18.93 -6.54
C PRO A 102 -8.25 -19.50 -5.76
N GLY A 103 -9.07 -18.61 -5.21
CA GLY A 103 -10.26 -18.97 -4.44
C GLY A 103 -10.01 -19.29 -2.96
N ALA A 104 -8.75 -19.34 -2.50
CA ALA A 104 -8.44 -19.45 -1.08
C ALA A 104 -8.46 -18.06 -0.40
N GLU A 105 -8.97 -18.00 0.83
CA GLU A 105 -8.97 -16.76 1.62
C GLU A 105 -7.55 -16.47 2.15
N PRO A 106 -7.01 -15.25 1.97
CA PRO A 106 -5.70 -14.91 2.51
C PRO A 106 -5.64 -14.89 4.03
N ILE A 107 -4.51 -15.33 4.55
CA ILE A 107 -4.16 -15.24 5.97
C ILE A 107 -3.25 -14.02 6.13
N LEU A 108 -3.58 -13.15 7.08
CA LEU A 108 -2.81 -11.94 7.38
C LEU A 108 -1.89 -12.15 8.59
N PHE A 109 -0.67 -11.64 8.47
CA PHE A 109 0.30 -11.53 9.55
C PHE A 109 0.68 -10.06 9.68
N GLN A 110 0.50 -9.48 10.87
CA GLN A 110 0.70 -8.05 11.09
C GLN A 110 1.76 -7.80 12.15
N GLY A 111 2.79 -7.04 11.78
CA GLY A 111 3.77 -6.45 12.69
C GLY A 111 3.46 -4.97 12.89
N ILE A 112 3.46 -4.52 14.14
CA ILE A 112 3.24 -3.12 14.49
C ILE A 112 4.39 -2.64 15.35
N THR A 113 4.99 -1.51 14.96
CA THR A 113 5.98 -0.80 15.76
C THR A 113 5.45 0.59 16.08
N THR A 114 5.30 0.88 17.36
CA THR A 114 5.01 2.24 17.83
C THR A 114 6.24 3.10 17.66
N VAL A 115 6.09 4.19 16.92
CA VAL A 115 7.11 5.20 16.69
C VAL A 115 6.81 6.37 17.62
N SER A 116 7.64 6.52 18.64
CA SER A 116 7.62 7.73 19.47
C SER A 116 8.31 8.85 18.69
N PRO A 117 7.79 10.09 18.75
CA PRO A 117 8.43 11.21 18.09
C PRO A 117 9.86 11.40 18.59
N HIS A 118 10.80 11.54 17.66
CA HIS A 118 12.05 12.18 17.99
C HIS A 118 11.76 13.67 18.22
N PRO A 119 12.31 14.32 19.26
CA PRO A 119 12.17 15.76 19.40
C PRO A 119 12.72 16.39 18.12
N VAL A 120 11.85 17.08 17.38
CA VAL A 120 12.24 17.85 16.20
C VAL A 120 13.27 18.86 16.71
N ARG A 121 14.52 18.71 16.29
CA ARG A 121 15.52 19.76 16.51
C ARG A 121 15.08 20.90 15.61
N ASN A 122 14.52 21.95 16.20
CA ASN A 122 14.35 23.23 15.52
C ASN A 122 15.75 23.65 15.03
N LEU A 123 15.99 23.56 13.73
CA LEU A 123 17.13 24.21 13.08
C LEU A 123 16.81 25.68 12.87
#